data_AF-A0A645FW65-F1
#
_entry.id   AF-A0A645FW65-F1
#
_cell.length_a   1.000
_cell.length_b   1.000
_cell.length_c   1.000
_cell.angle_alpha   90.00
_cell.angle_beta   90.00
_cell.angle_gamma   90.00
#
_symmetry.space_group_name_H-M   'P 1'
#
loop_
_entity.id
_entity.type
_entity.pdbx_description
1 polymer ?
#
loop_
_entity_poly.entity_id
_entity_poly.type
_entity_poly.pdbx_seq_one_letter_code
_entity_poly.pdbx_strand_id
1 'polypeptide(L)'
;MLLAATDPANPYGAALAWPEPAAGPTAGPATGSTAGPATGPAAGFAAGARPGRRSGALVVLVAGSPVLFVERGGRTLLAFDTDRRRLAEAAEALAAGVQCGAVDTLSIETVNGEPAMAVTGAAAAARVALVEAGAYTSPKAVRLRRT
;
A
#
# COMPACT_ATOMS: atom_id res chain seq x y z
N MET A 1 -11.24 2.69 5.26
CA MET A 1 -11.39 1.86 6.48
C MET A 1 -10.11 1.06 6.71
N LEU A 2 -9.55 1.09 7.93
CA LEU A 2 -8.40 0.28 8.35
C LEU A 2 -8.86 -1.03 8.98
N LEU A 3 -8.25 -2.14 8.61
CA LEU A 3 -8.50 -3.47 9.17
C LEU A 3 -7.17 -4.16 9.51
N ALA A 4 -7.20 -5.07 10.48
CA ALA A 4 -6.17 -6.09 10.57
C ALA A 4 -6.24 -6.99 9.33
N ALA A 5 -5.09 -7.41 8.79
CA ALA A 5 -5.06 -8.27 7.61
C ALA A 5 -5.78 -9.61 7.84
N THR A 6 -5.88 -10.05 9.10
CA THR A 6 -6.58 -11.28 9.51
C THR A 6 -8.07 -11.07 9.79
N ASP A 7 -8.57 -9.84 9.80
CA ASP A 7 -9.96 -9.50 10.13
C ASP A 7 -10.95 -10.21 9.18
N PRO A 8 -12.03 -10.84 9.67
CA PRO A 8 -13.04 -11.49 8.82
C PRO A 8 -13.64 -10.56 7.75
N ALA A 9 -13.69 -9.24 7.98
CA ALA A 9 -14.20 -8.26 7.04
C ALA A 9 -13.23 -7.94 5.89
N ASN A 10 -11.97 -8.42 5.93
CA ASN A 10 -11.03 -8.28 4.82
C ASN A 10 -11.20 -9.45 3.81
N PRO A 11 -11.78 -9.23 2.62
CA PRO A 11 -11.97 -10.30 1.63
C PRO A 11 -10.68 -10.70 0.90
N TYR A 12 -9.66 -9.83 0.91
CA TYR A 12 -8.42 -10.04 0.15
C TYR A 12 -7.48 -11.04 0.84
N GLY A 13 -6.88 -11.91 0.03
CA GLY A 13 -6.07 -13.04 0.48
C GLY A 13 -6.88 -14.21 1.05
N ALA A 14 -8.21 -14.16 0.93
CA ALA A 14 -9.14 -15.21 1.34
C ALA A 14 -10.11 -15.54 0.20
N ALA A 15 -11.14 -14.71 0.01
CA ALA A 15 -12.13 -14.87 -1.05
C ALA A 15 -11.71 -14.16 -2.35
N LEU A 16 -10.98 -13.05 -2.25
CA LEU A 16 -10.46 -12.28 -3.37
C LEU A 16 -8.93 -12.36 -3.43
N ALA A 17 -8.40 -12.42 -4.65
CA ALA A 17 -6.96 -12.27 -4.88
C ALA A 17 -6.52 -10.82 -4.62
N TRP A 18 -5.29 -10.65 -4.14
CA TRP A 18 -4.68 -9.32 -4.04
C TRP A 18 -4.45 -8.74 -5.44
N PRO A 19 -4.72 -7.43 -5.65
CA PRO A 19 -4.31 -6.75 -6.87
C PRO A 19 -2.79 -6.62 -6.93
N GLU A 20 -2.28 -6.29 -8.12
CA GLU A 20 -0.87 -5.95 -8.29
C GLU A 20 -0.56 -4.63 -7.57
N PRO A 21 0.55 -4.53 -6.82
CA PRO A 21 1.03 -3.26 -6.31
C PRO A 21 1.28 -2.29 -7.47
N ALA A 22 1.01 -1.00 -7.24
CA ALA A 22 1.26 0.04 -8.23
C ALA A 22 2.73 0.01 -8.67
N ALA A 23 2.96 -0.11 -9.99
CA ALA A 23 4.29 -0.19 -10.54
C ALA A 23 5.14 1.05 -10.18
N GLY A 24 6.36 0.80 -9.71
CA GLY A 24 7.41 1.82 -9.69
C GLY A 24 7.93 2.12 -11.10
N PRO A 25 8.61 3.25 -11.35
CA PRO A 25 8.98 3.71 -12.69
C PRO A 25 10.01 2.86 -13.46
N THR A 26 10.38 1.66 -13.01
CA THR A 26 11.38 0.84 -13.72
C THR A 26 10.86 -0.57 -14.04
N ALA A 27 10.31 -0.73 -15.24
CA ALA A 27 10.28 -1.99 -15.97
C ALA A 27 10.57 -1.68 -17.46
N GLY A 28 11.64 -2.28 -18.00
CA GLY A 28 12.09 -2.10 -19.39
C GLY A 28 11.11 -2.65 -20.45
N PRO A 29 11.44 -2.54 -21.76
CA PRO A 29 10.45 -2.70 -22.82
C PRO A 29 10.03 -4.16 -22.99
N ALA A 30 8.72 -4.41 -22.94
CA ALA A 30 8.13 -5.72 -23.26
C ALA A 30 7.88 -5.82 -24.78
N THR A 31 8.57 -6.75 -25.44
CA THR A 31 8.31 -7.15 -26.83
C THR A 31 6.98 -7.92 -26.89
N GLY A 32 6.16 -7.58 -27.90
CA GLY A 32 4.71 -7.83 -27.92
C GLY A 32 4.23 -9.28 -28.03
N SER A 33 2.91 -9.44 -27.83
CA SER A 33 2.14 -10.60 -28.27
C SER A 33 0.68 -10.22 -28.51
N THR A 34 0.16 -10.59 -29.67
CA THR A 34 -1.19 -10.36 -30.19
C THR A 34 -2.20 -11.36 -29.61
N ALA A 35 -3.26 -10.86 -28.95
CA ALA A 35 -4.48 -11.62 -28.67
C ALA A 35 -5.72 -10.68 -28.69
N GLY A 36 -6.82 -11.16 -29.28
CA GLY A 36 -8.11 -10.46 -29.43
C GLY A 36 -8.85 -10.20 -28.10
N PRO A 37 -10.07 -9.62 -28.14
CA PRO A 37 -10.57 -8.78 -27.06
C PRO A 37 -11.03 -9.61 -25.85
N ALA A 38 -10.41 -9.36 -24.70
CA ALA A 38 -10.87 -9.84 -23.39
C ALA A 38 -11.25 -8.64 -22.52
N THR A 39 -12.51 -8.59 -22.09
CA THR A 39 -13.05 -7.64 -21.11
C THR A 39 -12.40 -7.89 -19.74
N GLY A 40 -11.71 -6.87 -19.23
CA GLY A 40 -10.99 -6.85 -17.94
C GLY A 40 -9.53 -6.41 -18.16
N PRO A 41 -8.98 -5.46 -17.38
CA PRO A 41 -7.64 -4.94 -17.67
C PRO A 41 -6.59 -6.04 -17.49
N ALA A 42 -5.72 -6.13 -18.50
CA ALA A 42 -4.74 -7.19 -18.69
C ALA A 42 -3.35 -6.84 -18.14
N ALA A 43 -2.69 -7.89 -17.64
CA ALA A 43 -1.26 -8.22 -17.75
C ALA A 43 -0.18 -7.34 -17.07
N GLY A 44 0.48 -7.93 -16.06
CA GLY A 44 1.93 -8.15 -16.09
C GLY A 44 2.66 -8.16 -14.73
N PHE A 45 2.88 -9.34 -14.14
CA PHE A 45 3.71 -9.47 -12.93
C PHE A 45 5.23 -9.39 -13.23
N ALA A 46 5.94 -8.59 -12.44
CA ALA A 46 7.26 -8.95 -11.91
C ALA A 46 7.18 -9.06 -10.38
N ALA A 47 7.60 -10.21 -9.85
CA ALA A 47 7.27 -10.76 -8.53
C ALA A 47 7.67 -9.88 -7.33
N GLY A 48 6.71 -9.11 -6.81
CA GLY A 48 6.67 -8.72 -5.40
C GLY A 48 5.84 -9.74 -4.62
N ALA A 49 6.36 -10.23 -3.48
CA ALA A 49 5.66 -11.21 -2.66
C ALA A 49 4.22 -10.77 -2.36
N ARG A 50 3.25 -11.64 -2.64
CA ARG A 50 1.84 -11.34 -2.42
C ARG A 50 1.61 -11.05 -0.92
N PRO A 51 0.78 -10.04 -0.57
CA PRO A 51 0.48 -9.76 0.83
C PRO A 51 -0.07 -10.99 1.55
N GLY A 52 0.53 -11.34 2.69
CA GLY A 52 0.07 -12.46 3.51
C GLY A 52 -0.89 -11.99 4.59
N ARG A 53 -2.03 -12.67 4.77
CA ARG A 53 -2.94 -12.44 5.92
C ARG A 53 -2.29 -12.95 7.20
N ARG A 54 -1.51 -12.08 7.86
CA ARG A 54 -0.77 -12.41 9.08
C ARG A 54 -1.10 -11.42 10.19
N SER A 55 -1.10 -11.90 11.43
CA SER A 55 -1.30 -11.05 12.60
C SER A 55 -0.24 -9.94 12.65
N GLY A 56 -0.68 -8.73 12.98
CA GLY A 56 0.14 -7.52 13.00
C GLY A 56 0.35 -6.85 11.64
N ALA A 57 -0.19 -7.40 10.54
CA ALA A 57 -0.30 -6.70 9.27
C ALA A 57 -1.63 -5.96 9.18
N LEU A 58 -1.67 -4.88 8.41
CA LEU A 58 -2.84 -4.02 8.23
C LEU A 58 -3.20 -3.88 6.76
N VAL A 59 -4.49 -3.65 6.49
CA VAL A 59 -4.98 -3.28 5.16
C VAL A 59 -5.90 -2.08 5.27
N VAL A 60 -5.79 -1.15 4.33
CA VAL A 60 -6.70 -0.03 4.19
C VAL A 60 -7.52 -0.19 2.92
N LEU A 61 -8.83 -0.27 3.10
CA LEU A 61 -9.80 -0.34 2.00
C LEU A 61 -10.43 1.04 1.77
N VAL A 62 -10.49 1.47 0.52
CA VAL A 62 -11.23 2.65 0.06
C VAL A 62 -12.29 2.18 -0.93
N ALA A 63 -13.57 2.45 -0.63
CA ALA A 63 -14.72 1.96 -1.39
C ALA A 63 -14.67 0.43 -1.69
N GLY A 64 -14.12 -0.37 -0.76
CA GLY A 64 -13.99 -1.82 -0.90
C GLY A 64 -12.76 -2.31 -1.68
N SER A 65 -11.95 -1.42 -2.26
CA SER A 65 -10.68 -1.74 -2.92
C SER A 65 -9.50 -1.52 -1.97
N PRO A 66 -8.47 -2.39 -1.95
CA PRO A 66 -7.30 -2.21 -1.11
C PRO A 66 -6.42 -1.15 -1.74
N VAL A 67 -6.03 -0.16 -0.93
CA VAL A 67 -5.17 0.95 -1.37
C VAL A 67 -3.80 0.84 -0.73
N LEU A 68 -3.76 0.57 0.58
CA LEU A 68 -2.52 0.36 1.32
C LEU A 68 -2.56 -0.99 2.03
N PHE A 69 -1.43 -1.67 2.07
CA PHE A 69 -1.18 -2.80 2.96
C PHE A 69 0.11 -2.55 3.71
N VAL A 70 0.10 -2.72 5.02
CA VAL A 70 1.27 -2.59 5.86
C VAL A 70 1.65 -3.97 6.35
N GLU A 71 2.86 -4.40 6.03
CA GLU A 71 3.35 -5.69 6.51
C GLU A 71 3.50 -5.68 8.04
N ARG A 72 3.59 -6.88 8.62
CA ARG A 72 3.87 -7.03 10.04
C ARG A 72 5.11 -6.24 10.43
N GLY A 73 4.98 -5.45 11.49
CA GLY A 73 6.07 -4.62 12.03
C GLY A 73 6.18 -3.24 11.41
N GLY A 74 5.32 -2.87 10.46
CA GLY A 74 5.13 -1.47 10.04
C GLY A 74 6.24 -0.86 9.20
N ARG A 75 7.22 -1.67 8.74
CA ARG A 75 8.39 -1.21 7.98
C ARG A 75 8.19 -1.23 6.47
N THR A 76 7.44 -2.20 5.97
CA THR A 76 7.14 -2.33 4.55
C THR A 76 5.70 -1.95 4.32
N LEU A 77 5.47 -1.05 3.37
CA LEU A 77 4.16 -0.70 2.86
C LEU A 77 4.04 -1.15 1.40
N LEU A 78 2.86 -1.65 1.04
CA LEU A 78 2.46 -1.89 -0.33
C LEU A 78 1.35 -0.91 -0.68
N ALA A 79 1.54 -0.15 -1.76
CA ALA A 79 0.53 0.71 -2.35
C ALA A 79 0.00 0.04 -3.62
N PHE A 80 -1.30 -0.17 -3.70
CA PHE A 80 -1.97 -0.77 -4.87
C PHE A 80 -2.54 0.27 -5.83
N ASP A 81 -2.50 1.54 -5.45
CA ASP A 81 -3.06 2.65 -6.20
C ASP A 81 -2.08 3.83 -6.22
N THR A 82 -2.21 4.70 -7.23
CA THR A 82 -1.46 5.96 -7.36
C THR A 82 -2.38 7.18 -7.42
N ASP A 83 -3.71 6.98 -7.46
CA ASP A 83 -4.67 8.07 -7.38
C ASP A 83 -4.51 8.80 -6.04
N ARG A 84 -4.18 10.09 -6.15
CA ARG A 84 -3.93 10.98 -5.01
C ARG A 84 -5.11 11.00 -4.03
N ARG A 85 -6.36 10.95 -4.52
CA ARG A 85 -7.54 11.01 -3.64
C ARG A 85 -7.66 9.74 -2.80
N ARG A 86 -7.51 8.58 -3.44
CA ARG A 86 -7.54 7.28 -2.76
C ARG A 86 -6.40 7.11 -1.78
N LEU A 87 -5.20 7.57 -2.15
CA LEU A 87 -4.05 7.56 -1.26
C LEU A 87 -4.25 8.47 -0.04
N ALA A 88 -4.82 9.67 -0.22
CA ALA A 88 -5.14 10.57 0.88
C ALA A 88 -6.14 9.94 1.85
N GLU A 89 -7.28 9.44 1.36
CA GLU A 89 -8.28 8.76 2.18
C GLU A 89 -7.70 7.54 2.93
N ALA A 90 -6.82 6.79 2.27
CA ALA A 90 -6.17 5.63 2.88
C ALA A 90 -5.14 6.04 3.94
N ALA A 91 -4.37 7.09 3.70
CA ALA A 91 -3.40 7.64 4.63
C ALA A 91 -4.07 8.21 5.89
N GLU A 92 -5.17 8.94 5.72
CA GLU A 92 -6.00 9.44 6.83
C GLU A 92 -6.53 8.30 7.68
N ALA A 93 -7.05 7.23 7.06
CA ALA A 93 -7.53 6.06 7.79
C ALA A 93 -6.40 5.37 8.59
N LEU A 94 -5.18 5.31 8.02
CA LEU A 94 -4.02 4.75 8.70
C LEU A 94 -3.58 5.62 9.89
N ALA A 95 -3.50 6.94 9.69
CA ALA A 95 -3.14 7.89 10.74
C ALA A 95 -4.17 7.88 11.89
N ALA A 96 -5.47 7.89 11.56
CA ALA A 96 -6.55 7.78 12.54
C ALA A 96 -6.45 6.46 13.35
N GLY A 97 -6.12 5.34 12.71
CA GLY A 97 -5.91 4.07 13.38
C GLY A 97 -4.75 4.08 14.38
N VAL A 98 -3.63 4.73 14.02
CA VAL A 98 -2.50 4.92 14.93
C VAL A 98 -2.91 5.81 16.12
N GLN A 99 -3.62 6.90 15.86
CA GLN A 99 -4.07 7.81 16.93
C GLN A 99 -5.10 7.19 17.88
N CYS A 100 -5.98 6.32 17.37
CA CYS A 100 -6.93 5.56 18.17
C CYS A 100 -6.28 4.40 18.95
N GLY A 101 -4.97 4.14 18.76
CA GLY A 101 -4.24 3.08 19.45
C GLY A 101 -4.44 1.68 18.86
N ALA A 102 -4.92 1.56 17.62
CA ALA A 102 -4.97 0.27 16.92
C ALA A 102 -3.55 -0.25 16.61
N VAL A 103 -2.60 0.67 16.44
CA VAL A 103 -1.16 0.40 16.31
C VAL A 103 -0.38 1.53 17.00
N ASP A 104 0.58 1.20 17.87
CA ASP A 104 1.31 2.21 18.66
C ASP A 104 2.17 3.15 17.80
N THR A 105 2.86 2.60 16.80
CA THR A 105 3.77 3.35 15.92
C THR A 105 3.98 2.60 14.60
N LEU A 106 4.09 3.36 13.51
CA LEU A 106 4.50 2.88 12.19
C LEU A 106 5.77 3.62 11.76
N SER A 107 6.71 2.88 11.16
CA SER A 107 7.95 3.44 10.61
C SER A 107 8.23 2.80 9.27
N ILE A 108 7.62 3.36 8.22
CA ILE A 108 7.65 2.84 6.86
C ILE A 108 8.98 3.21 6.22
N GLU A 109 9.81 2.22 5.96
CA GLU A 109 11.13 2.36 5.33
C GLU A 109 11.09 2.02 3.84
N THR A 110 10.16 1.16 3.42
CA THR A 110 10.02 0.72 2.04
C THR A 110 8.56 0.80 1.58
N VAL A 111 8.37 1.18 0.32
CA VAL A 111 7.08 1.19 -0.37
C VAL A 111 7.25 0.45 -1.70
N ASN A 112 6.49 -0.63 -1.92
CA ASN A 112 6.58 -1.46 -3.15
C ASN A 112 8.02 -1.94 -3.47
N GLY A 113 8.84 -2.17 -2.44
CA GLY A 113 10.26 -2.55 -2.59
C GLY A 113 11.22 -1.38 -2.81
N GLU A 114 10.72 -0.17 -3.04
CA GLU A 114 11.53 1.05 -3.14
C GLU A 114 11.71 1.72 -1.77
N PRO A 115 12.78 2.50 -1.54
CA PRO A 115 12.91 3.31 -0.33
C PRO A 115 11.75 4.29 -0.18
N ALA A 116 11.21 4.43 1.03
CA ALA A 116 10.09 5.34 1.32
C ALA A 116 10.41 6.81 0.98
N MET A 117 11.69 7.17 0.93
CA MET A 117 12.18 8.50 0.56
C MET A 117 12.43 8.68 -0.96
N ALA A 118 12.05 7.71 -1.81
CA ALA A 118 12.19 7.83 -3.26
C ALA A 118 11.46 9.08 -3.80
N VAL A 119 12.06 9.76 -4.77
CA VAL A 119 11.58 11.08 -5.23
C VAL A 119 10.39 10.97 -6.18
N THR A 120 10.21 9.82 -6.83
CA THR A 120 9.16 9.55 -7.82
C THR A 120 8.42 8.25 -7.53
N GLY A 121 7.41 7.93 -8.34
CA GLY A 121 6.69 6.66 -8.27
C GLY A 121 5.70 6.54 -7.10
N ALA A 122 5.22 5.32 -6.87
CA ALA A 122 4.25 4.99 -5.83
C ALA A 122 4.77 5.32 -4.42
N ALA A 123 6.08 5.16 -4.17
CA ALA A 123 6.72 5.51 -2.91
C ALA A 123 6.61 7.03 -2.61
N ALA A 124 6.85 7.88 -3.60
CA ALA A 124 6.69 9.33 -3.45
C ALA A 124 5.24 9.73 -3.22
N ALA A 125 4.30 9.17 -4.00
CA ALA A 125 2.88 9.46 -3.87
C ALA A 125 2.32 9.05 -2.50
N ALA A 126 2.65 7.83 -2.04
CA ALA A 126 2.26 7.34 -0.72
C ALA A 126 2.87 8.19 0.41
N ARG A 127 4.16 8.58 0.31
CA ARG A 127 4.79 9.47 1.29
C ARG A 127 4.07 10.80 1.40
N VAL A 128 3.75 11.45 0.28
CA VAL A 128 3.05 12.74 0.29
C VAL A 128 1.72 12.62 1.01
N ALA A 129 0.90 11.63 0.66
CA ALA A 129 -0.38 11.39 1.30
C ALA A 129 -0.25 11.11 2.81
N LEU A 130 0.75 10.32 3.22
CA LEU A 130 1.02 10.04 4.63
C LEU A 130 1.43 11.29 5.40
N VAL A 131 2.27 12.14 4.83
CA VAL A 131 2.71 13.40 5.46
C VAL A 131 1.54 14.37 5.60
N GLU A 132 0.71 14.50 4.57
CA GLU A 132 -0.52 15.30 4.63
C GLU A 132 -1.49 14.79 5.70
N ALA A 133 -1.53 13.46 5.93
CA ALA A 133 -2.31 12.83 7.00
C ALA A 133 -1.66 12.93 8.41
N GLY A 134 -0.54 13.65 8.55
CA GLY A 134 0.11 13.91 9.84
C GLY A 134 1.32 13.01 10.15
N ALA A 135 1.83 12.24 9.17
CA ALA A 135 3.11 11.57 9.32
C ALA A 135 4.27 12.56 9.28
N TYR A 136 5.38 12.21 9.93
CA TYR A 136 6.63 12.94 9.85
C TYR A 136 7.71 12.11 9.16
N THR A 137 8.64 12.76 8.48
CA THR A 137 9.74 12.08 7.80
C THR A 137 11.00 12.04 8.67
N SER A 138 11.73 10.94 8.58
CA SER A 138 13.13 10.83 8.98
C SER A 138 14.00 10.59 7.73
N PRO A 139 15.34 10.59 7.84
CA PRO A 139 16.21 10.37 6.68
C PRO A 139 15.97 9.07 5.90
N LYS A 140 15.36 8.06 6.55
CA LYS A 140 15.10 6.74 5.95
C LYS A 140 13.61 6.36 5.89
N ALA A 141 12.73 7.03 6.65
CA ALA A 141 11.39 6.52 6.89
C ALA A 141 10.30 7.59 6.95
N VAL A 142 9.07 7.20 6.65
CA VAL A 142 7.84 7.93 6.99
C VAL A 142 7.28 7.34 8.28
N ARG A 143 6.96 8.19 9.26
CA ARG A 143 6.59 7.75 10.61
C ARG A 143 5.25 8.30 11.06
N LEU A 144 4.44 7.43 11.66
CA LEU A 144 3.24 7.76 12.39
C LEU A 144 3.40 7.24 13.81
N ARG A 145 3.02 8.03 14.81
CA ARG A 145 2.99 7.62 16.21
C ARG A 145 1.79 8.25 16.89
N ARG A 146 1.32 7.61 17.96
CA ARG A 146 0.36 8.24 18.85
C ARG A 146 1.02 9.47 19.50
N THR A 147 0.38 10.62 19.38
CA THR A 147 0.83 11.89 19.98
C THR A 147 0.13 12.16 21.30
#